data_AF-A0A4Q3RWJ4-F1
#
_entry.id   AF-A0A4Q3RWJ4-F1
#
_cell.length_a   1.000
_cell.length_b   1.000
_cell.length_c   1.000
_cell.angle_alpha   90.00
_cell.angle_beta   90.00
_cell.angle_gamma   90.00
#
_symmetry.space_group_name_H-M   'P 1'
#
loop_
_entity.id
_entity.type
_entity.pdbx_description
1 polymer ?
#
loop_
_entity_poly.entity_id
_entity_poly.type
_entity_poly.pdbx_seq_one_letter_code
_entity_poly.pdbx_strand_id
1 'polypeptide(L)' 'MAKKGIDTTFVHYGIRKEDVNIIEALCTRHELDFEWVKEEILRSFHDRKVSNKDLDEKAIEKIIDKALSKIK' A
#
# COMPACT_ATOMS: atom_id res chain seq x y z
N MET A 1 -7.01 17.55 17.19
CA MET A 1 -5.61 18.02 17.05
C MET A 1 -4.83 16.94 16.31
N ALA A 2 -4.51 17.18 15.03
CA ALA A 2 -3.90 16.19 14.15
C ALA A 2 -2.47 15.88 14.61
N LYS A 3 -2.27 14.72 15.23
CA LYS A 3 -0.94 14.18 15.49
C LYS A 3 -0.31 13.90 14.13
N LYS A 4 0.48 14.84 13.62
CA LYS A 4 1.52 14.60 12.61
C LYS A 4 2.62 13.74 13.25
N GLY A 5 2.25 12.54 13.67
CA GLY A 5 3.22 11.46 13.77
C GLY A 5 3.63 11.14 12.35
N ILE A 6 4.92 11.01 12.10
CA ILE A 6 5.38 10.39 10.86
C ILE A 6 4.67 9.05 10.79
N ASP A 7 3.85 8.86 9.74
CA ASP A 7 3.06 7.65 9.54
C ASP A 7 4.02 6.46 9.68
N THR A 8 3.77 5.57 10.63
CA THR A 8 4.69 4.45 10.91
C THR A 8 4.95 3.62 9.65
N THR A 9 3.96 3.59 8.76
CA THR A 9 4.02 3.05 7.40
C THR A 9 5.08 3.72 6.52
N PHE A 10 5.21 5.05 6.59
CA PHE A 10 6.28 5.80 5.91
C PHE A 10 7.65 5.50 6.52
N VAL A 11 7.76 5.40 7.85
CA VAL A 11 9.05 5.08 8.51
C VAL A 11 9.53 3.67 8.15
N HIS A 12 8.62 2.69 8.14
CA HIS A 12 8.96 1.29 7.95
C HIS A 12 9.16 0.93 6.46
N TYR A 13 8.32 1.47 5.57
CA TYR A 13 8.30 1.05 4.16
C TYR A 13 8.65 2.18 3.19
N GLY A 14 8.75 3.42 3.68
CA GLY A 14 8.98 4.60 2.85
C GLY A 14 7.73 5.10 2.12
N ILE A 15 6.52 4.64 2.45
CA ILE A 15 5.30 4.89 1.65
C ILE A 15 4.62 6.17 2.09
N ARG A 16 4.28 7.07 1.15
CA ARG A 16 3.66 8.36 1.49
C ARG A 16 2.23 8.14 1.94
N LYS A 17 1.73 9.07 2.76
CA LYS A 17 0.35 9.01 3.25
C LYS A 17 -0.70 9.01 2.13
N GLU A 18 -0.41 9.69 1.02
CA GLU A 18 -1.28 9.71 -0.16
C GLU A 18 -1.40 8.31 -0.78
N ASP A 19 -0.28 7.61 -0.95
CA ASP A 19 -0.26 6.21 -1.41
C ASP A 19 -1.05 5.30 -0.45
N VAL A 20 -0.89 5.47 0.87
CA VAL A 20 -1.63 4.70 1.88
C VAL A 20 -3.14 4.93 1.76
N ASN A 21 -3.59 6.17 1.60
CA ASN A 21 -5.01 6.48 1.39
C ASN A 21 -5.56 5.82 0.11
N ILE A 22 -4.77 5.79 -0.98
CA ILE A 22 -5.17 5.12 -2.23
C ILE A 22 -5.29 3.61 -2.00
N ILE A 23 -4.32 3.02 -1.29
CA ILE A 23 -4.36 1.59 -0.94
C ILE A 23 -5.60 1.26 -0.09
N GLU A 24 -5.86 2.03 0.97
CA GLU A 24 -7.04 1.83 1.83
C GLU A 24 -8.35 1.97 1.03
N ALA A 25 -8.44 2.96 0.14
CA ALA A 25 -9.61 3.16 -0.71
C ALA A 25 -9.83 2.00 -1.69
N LEU A 26 -8.76 1.47 -2.28
CA LEU A 26 -8.81 0.30 -3.15
C LEU A 26 -9.18 -0.96 -2.37
N CYS A 27 -8.57 -1.22 -1.21
CA CYS A 27 -8.95 -2.33 -0.34
C CYS A 27 -10.44 -2.27 0.04
N THR A 28 -10.93 -1.09 0.42
CA THR A 28 -12.36 -0.88 0.72
C THR A 28 -13.27 -1.18 -0.47
N ARG A 29 -12.88 -0.75 -1.68
CA ARG A 29 -13.62 -1.04 -2.93
C ARG A 29 -13.71 -2.53 -3.24
N HIS A 30 -12.69 -3.29 -2.88
CA HIS A 30 -12.62 -4.73 -3.09
C HIS A 30 -13.19 -5.54 -1.90
N GLU A 31 -13.81 -4.87 -0.91
CA GLU A 31 -14.28 -5.49 0.35
C GLU A 31 -13.18 -6.30 1.06
N LEU A 32 -11.95 -5.80 0.99
CA LEU A 32 -10.80 -6.42 1.60
C LEU A 32 -10.49 -5.79 2.93
N ASP A 33 -10.17 -6.65 3.89
CA ASP A 33 -9.62 -6.23 5.16
C ASP A 33 -8.20 -5.68 4.94
N PHE A 34 -8.05 -4.36 5.05
CA PHE A 34 -6.78 -3.70 4.85
C PHE A 34 -5.71 -4.27 5.79
N GLU A 35 -6.01 -4.57 7.05
CA GLU A 35 -5.00 -5.12 7.97
C GLU A 35 -4.46 -6.46 7.49
N TRP A 36 -5.30 -7.27 6.84
CA TRP A 36 -4.90 -8.56 6.31
C TRP A 36 -4.01 -8.47 5.07
N VAL A 37 -4.33 -7.57 4.13
CA VAL A 37 -3.55 -7.39 2.88
C VAL A 37 -2.42 -6.37 3.01
N LYS A 38 -2.42 -5.57 4.08
CA LYS A 38 -1.46 -4.49 4.36
C LYS A 38 -0.04 -5.01 4.28
N GLU A 39 0.32 -6.10 4.97
CA GLU A 39 1.71 -6.56 4.95
C GLU A 39 2.20 -6.94 3.54
N GLU A 40 1.39 -7.65 2.75
CA GLU A 40 1.77 -8.04 1.39
C GLU A 40 1.83 -6.84 0.45
N ILE A 41 0.89 -5.89 0.57
CA ILE A 41 0.88 -4.66 -0.22
C ILE A 41 2.10 -3.82 0.14
N LEU A 42 2.33 -3.53 1.43
CA LEU A 42 3.44 -2.71 1.91
C LEU A 42 4.80 -3.31 1.52
N ARG A 43 4.95 -4.63 1.63
CA ARG A 43 6.17 -5.35 1.18
C ARG A 43 6.38 -5.20 -0.33
N SER A 44 5.35 -5.42 -1.13
CA SER A 44 5.41 -5.28 -2.58
C SER A 44 5.65 -3.84 -3.03
N PHE A 45 5.11 -2.87 -2.29
CA PHE A 45 5.33 -1.44 -2.50
C PHE A 45 6.77 -1.04 -2.21
N HIS A 46 7.31 -1.52 -1.09
CA HIS A 46 8.68 -1.26 -0.69
C HIS A 46 9.67 -1.81 -1.73
N ASP A 47 9.48 -3.05 -2.20
CA ASP A 47 10.30 -3.66 -3.25
C ASP A 47 10.26 -2.83 -4.56
N ARG A 48 9.07 -2.39 -4.97
CA ARG A 48 8.90 -1.51 -6.15
C ARG A 48 9.62 -0.18 -5.99
N LYS A 49 9.55 0.40 -4.80
CA LYS A 49 10.17 1.69 -4.46
C LYS A 49 11.69 1.60 -4.42
N VAL A 50 12.24 0.53 -3.82
CA VAL A 50 13.68 0.23 -3.86
C VAL A 50 14.15 0.04 -5.30
N SER A 51 13.31 -0.56 -6.15
CA SER A 51 13.55 -0.70 -7.59
C SER A 51 13.38 0.62 -8.38
N ASN A 52 13.17 1.76 -7.71
CA ASN A 52 13.05 3.11 -8.26
C ASN A 52 12.01 3.25 -9.38
N LYS A 53 10.93 2.44 -9.31
CA LYS A 53 9.79 2.57 -10.22
C LYS A 53 8.82 3.60 -9.67
N ASP A 54 8.32 4.46 -10.55
CA ASP A 54 7.23 5.37 -10.25
C ASP A 54 6.00 4.59 -9.75
N LEU A 55 5.44 5.06 -8.65
CA LEU A 55 4.31 4.45 -7.94
C LEU A 55 3.07 5.30 -8.22
N ASP A 56 2.57 5.18 -9.45
CA ASP A 56 1.26 5.72 -9.84
C ASP A 56 0.13 4.84 -9.32
N GLU A 57 -1.09 5.39 -9.24
CA GLU A 57 -2.32 4.68 -8.85
C GLU A 57 -2.48 3.31 -9.55
N LYS A 58 -2.17 3.23 -10.84
CA LYS A 58 -2.18 1.96 -11.61
C LYS A 58 -1.15 0.95 -11.12
N ALA A 59 0.02 1.40 -10.66
CA ALA A 59 1.02 0.53 -10.07
C ALA A 59 0.55 0.00 -8.72
N ILE A 60 -0.12 0.84 -7.93
CA ILE A 60 -0.76 0.48 -6.66
C ILE A 60 -1.84 -0.58 -6.88
N GLU A 61 -2.77 -0.35 -7.80
CA GLU A 61 -3.79 -1.34 -8.18
C GLU A 61 -3.17 -2.69 -8.56
N LYS A 62 -2.13 -2.68 -9.40
CA LYS A 62 -1.42 -3.91 -9.77
C LYS A 62 -0.75 -4.62 -8.59
N ILE A 63 -0.31 -3.88 -7.58
CA ILE A 63 0.26 -4.46 -6.35
C ILE A 63 -0.83 -5.13 -5.55
N ILE A 64 -1.98 -4.46 -5.38
CA ILE A 64 -3.14 -5.01 -4.67
C ILE A 64 -3.67 -6.25 -5.38
N ASP A 65 -3.83 -6.21 -6.70
CA ASP A 65 -4.28 -7.35 -7.51
C ASP A 65 -3.32 -8.55 -7.42
N LYS A 66 -2.00 -8.29 -7.39
CA LYS A 66 -1.00 -9.34 -7.14
C LYS A 66 -1.08 -9.92 -5.74
N ALA A 67 -1.24 -9.07 -4.73
CA ALA A 67 -1.40 -9.52 -3.35
C ALA A 67 -2.66 -10.39 -3.20
N LEU A 68 -3.76 -9.98 -3.85
CA LEU A 68 -5.00 -10.73 -3.92
C LEU A 68 -4.86 -12.08 -4.61
N SER A 69 -4.13 -12.12 -5.73
CA SER A 69 -3.91 -13.36 -6.48
C SER A 69 -3.10 -14.41 -5.70
N LYS A 70 -2.34 -14.02 -4.68
CA LYS A 70 -1.62 -14.97 -3.81
C LYS A 70 -2.48 -15.55 -2.69
N ILE A 71 -3.59 -14.89 -2.40
CA ILE A 71 -4.52 -15.26 -1.32
C ILE A 71 -5.57 -16.26 -1.83
N LYS A 72 -5.82 -16.29 -3.14
CA LYS A 72 -6.78 -17.16 -3.82
C LYS A 72 -6.16 -18.51 -4.18
#